data_AF-A0A448T2X6-F1
#
_entry.id   AF-A0A448T2X6-F1
#
_cell.length_a   1.000
_cell.length_b   1.000
_cell.length_c   1.000
_cell.angle_alpha   90.00
_cell.angle_beta   90.00
_cell.angle_gamma   90.00
#
_symmetry.space_group_name_H-M   'P 1'
#
loop_
_entity.id
_entity.type
_entity.pdbx_description
1 polymer ?
#
loop_
_entity_poly.entity_id
_entity_poly.type
_entity_poly.pdbx_seq_one_letter_code
_entity_poly.pdbx_strand_id
1 'polypeptide(L)'
;MHIKLSFHIKLFLCLVAFSCVLLTLIGGYTYYKLDAQLHRDLGARAQVQAREIALIPSLVTAVENNDTQYIAALMKKIRASSDASYIVIGDSHTMHLYHSEHADRLGTPW
;
A
#
# COMPACT_ATOMS: atom_id res chain seq x y z
N MET A 1 -17.55 27.58 46.04
CA MET A 1 -18.78 26.78 45.80
C MET A 1 -18.39 25.30 45.81
N HIS A 2 -18.60 24.58 46.93
CA HIS A 2 -18.27 23.15 47.01
C HIS A 2 -19.41 22.33 46.42
N ILE A 3 -19.21 21.77 45.24
CA ILE A 3 -20.16 20.84 44.62
C ILE A 3 -20.18 19.56 45.47
N LYS A 4 -21.24 19.32 46.24
CA LYS A 4 -21.42 18.08 47.01
C LYS A 4 -21.86 16.97 46.05
N LEU A 5 -20.90 16.31 45.42
CA LEU A 5 -21.15 15.18 44.55
C LEU A 5 -21.51 13.93 45.38
N SER A 6 -22.69 13.34 45.14
CA SER A 6 -23.09 12.05 45.75
C SER A 6 -22.09 10.96 45.40
N PHE A 7 -21.88 9.99 46.31
CA PHE A 7 -20.94 8.88 46.14
C PHE A 7 -21.13 8.15 44.79
N HIS A 8 -22.39 7.92 44.41
CA HIS A 8 -22.77 7.30 43.14
C HIS A 8 -22.27 8.07 41.92
N ILE A 9 -22.31 9.40 41.96
CA ILE A 9 -21.85 10.26 40.85
C ILE A 9 -20.33 10.24 40.77
N LYS A 10 -19.61 10.23 41.91
CA LYS A 10 -18.14 10.09 41.93
C LYS A 10 -17.69 8.75 41.33
N LEU A 11 -18.36 7.67 41.71
CA LEU A 11 -18.10 6.34 41.18
C LEU A 11 -18.38 6.27 39.67
N PHE A 12 -19.51 6.83 39.24
CA PHE A 12 -19.86 6.92 37.82
C PHE A 12 -18.81 7.71 37.02
N LEU A 13 -18.38 8.87 37.52
CA LEU A 13 -17.37 9.69 36.84
C LEU A 13 -16.03 8.95 36.74
N CYS A 14 -15.64 8.23 37.78
CA CYS A 14 -14.42 7.43 37.79
C CYS A 14 -14.50 6.28 36.76
N LEU A 15 -15.66 5.62 36.67
CA LEU A 15 -15.89 4.57 35.69
C LEU A 15 -15.87 5.10 34.25
N VAL A 16 -16.48 6.25 34.00
CA VAL A 16 -16.44 6.92 32.69
C VAL A 16 -15.00 7.31 32.33
N ALA A 17 -14.28 7.95 33.25
CA ALA A 17 -12.89 8.32 33.03
C ALA A 17 -12.01 7.10 32.73
N PHE A 18 -12.18 6.03 33.50
CA PHE A 18 -11.48 4.76 33.29
C PHE A 18 -11.82 4.14 31.93
N SER A 19 -13.10 4.14 31.56
CA SER A 19 -13.56 3.63 30.25
C SER A 19 -12.99 4.44 29.10
N CYS A 20 -12.96 5.78 29.19
CA CYS A 20 -12.34 6.64 28.20
C CYS A 20 -10.85 6.34 28.04
N VAL A 21 -10.11 6.23 29.15
CA VAL A 21 -8.67 5.87 29.13
C VAL A 21 -8.47 4.52 28.45
N LEU A 22 -9.29 3.51 28.80
CA LEU A 22 -9.19 2.18 28.21
C LEU A 22 -9.47 2.20 26.70
N LEU A 23 -10.50 2.93 26.27
CA LEU A 23 -10.83 3.10 24.84
C LEU A 23 -9.71 3.81 24.08
N THR A 24 -9.11 4.85 24.65
CA THR A 24 -7.97 5.54 24.03
C THR A 24 -6.74 4.63 23.92
N LEU A 25 -6.43 3.83 24.94
CA LEU A 25 -5.32 2.89 24.92
C LEU A 25 -5.53 1.80 23.86
N ILE A 26 -6.73 1.19 23.82
CA ILE A 26 -7.08 0.17 22.83
C ILE A 26 -7.07 0.75 21.42
N GLY A 27 -7.72 1.90 21.22
CA GLY A 27 -7.75 2.59 19.93
C GLY A 27 -6.36 2.93 19.42
N GLY A 28 -5.51 3.51 20.28
CA GLY A 28 -4.12 3.83 19.95
C GLY A 28 -3.32 2.58 19.59
N TYR A 29 -3.37 1.54 20.43
CA TYR A 29 -2.67 0.27 20.15
C TYR A 29 -3.09 -0.36 18.82
N THR A 30 -4.40 -0.38 18.56
CA THR A 30 -4.95 -0.97 17.33
C THR A 30 -4.54 -0.16 16.11
N TYR A 31 -4.60 1.17 16.19
CA TYR A 31 -4.16 2.08 15.13
C TYR A 31 -2.70 1.84 14.73
N TYR A 32 -1.79 1.81 15.70
CA TYR A 32 -0.36 1.58 15.42
C TYR A 32 -0.08 0.21 14.82
N LYS A 33 -0.79 -0.84 15.26
CA LYS A 33 -0.60 -2.19 14.69
C LYS A 33 -1.21 -2.35 13.32
N LEU A 34 -2.38 -1.77 13.09
CA LEU A 34 -3.13 -1.93 11.85
C LEU A 34 -2.40 -1.25 10.69
N ASP A 35 -1.86 -0.05 10.91
CA ASP A 35 -1.10 0.68 9.91
C ASP A 35 0.13 -0.13 9.43
N ALA A 36 0.93 -0.62 10.38
CA ALA A 36 2.14 -1.38 10.06
C ALA A 36 1.82 -2.73 9.41
N GLN A 37 0.71 -3.38 9.79
CA GLN A 37 0.31 -4.65 9.20
C GLN A 37 -0.24 -4.48 7.78
N LEU A 38 -1.06 -3.45 7.55
CA LEU A 38 -1.61 -3.16 6.23
C LEU A 38 -0.50 -2.90 5.21
N HIS A 39 0.50 -2.08 5.56
CA HIS A 39 1.63 -1.80 4.66
C HIS A 39 2.46 -3.06 4.36
N ARG A 40 2.68 -3.93 5.34
CA ARG A 40 3.40 -5.20 5.12
C ARG A 40 2.63 -6.15 4.21
N ASP A 41 1.32 -6.29 4.43
CA ASP A 41 0.49 -7.20 3.64
C ASP A 41 0.34 -6.70 2.19
N LEU A 42 0.17 -5.38 2.00
CA LEU A 42 0.14 -4.76 0.67
C LEU A 42 1.50 -4.91 -0.03
N GLY A 43 2.61 -4.64 0.67
CA GLY A 43 3.96 -4.79 0.14
C GLY A 43 4.28 -6.22 -0.25
N ALA A 44 3.90 -7.21 0.56
CA ALA A 44 4.08 -8.62 0.27
C ALA A 44 3.31 -9.04 -0.98
N ARG A 45 2.06 -8.60 -1.13
CA ARG A 45 1.26 -8.86 -2.34
C ARG A 45 1.86 -8.21 -3.58
N ALA A 46 2.28 -6.94 -3.47
CA ALA A 46 2.92 -6.22 -4.56
C ALA A 46 4.23 -6.91 -5.00
N GLN A 47 5.03 -7.41 -4.05
CA GLN A 47 6.25 -8.15 -4.33
C GLN A 47 5.98 -9.47 -5.05
N VAL A 48 4.95 -10.22 -4.64
CA VAL A 48 4.54 -11.45 -5.32
C VAL A 48 4.10 -11.15 -6.75
N GLN A 49 3.22 -10.17 -6.96
CA GLN A 49 2.79 -9.75 -8.30
C GLN A 49 3.97 -9.32 -9.18
N ALA A 50 4.89 -8.50 -8.64
CA ALA A 50 6.07 -8.06 -9.38
C ALA A 50 6.97 -9.24 -9.79
N ARG A 51 7.16 -10.21 -8.90
CA ARG A 51 7.95 -11.42 -9.19
C ARG A 51 7.28 -12.29 -10.25
N GLU A 52 5.97 -12.50 -10.17
CA GLU A 52 5.22 -13.25 -11.17
C GLU A 52 5.28 -12.59 -12.55
N ILE A 53 5.11 -11.26 -12.61
CA ILE A 53 5.21 -10.48 -13.85
C ILE A 53 6.63 -10.58 -14.42
N ALA A 54 7.67 -10.44 -13.60
CA ALA A 54 9.07 -10.51 -14.02
C ALA A 54 9.48 -11.89 -14.58
N LEU A 55 8.72 -12.95 -14.28
CA LEU A 55 8.97 -14.30 -14.77
C LEU A 55 8.25 -14.61 -16.09
N ILE A 56 7.43 -13.70 -16.63
CA ILE A 56 6.71 -13.89 -17.89
C ILE A 56 7.73 -13.93 -19.05
N PRO A 57 7.90 -15.06 -19.76
CA PRO A 57 8.95 -15.18 -20.79
C PRO A 57 8.81 -14.16 -21.91
N SER A 58 7.59 -13.87 -22.35
CA SER A 58 7.36 -12.88 -23.41
C SER A 58 7.65 -11.45 -22.98
N LEU A 59 7.51 -11.14 -21.69
CA LEU A 59 7.91 -9.85 -21.14
C LEU A 59 9.43 -9.73 -21.12
N VAL A 60 10.14 -10.78 -20.69
CA VAL A 60 11.61 -10.82 -20.68
C VAL A 60 12.16 -10.58 -22.08
N THR A 61 11.66 -11.31 -23.08
CA THR A 61 12.08 -11.11 -24.48
C THR A 61 11.76 -9.70 -25.00
N ALA A 62 10.63 -9.12 -24.60
CA ALA A 62 10.28 -7.76 -25.00
C ALA A 62 11.17 -6.69 -24.35
N VAL A 63 11.58 -6.90 -23.10
CA VAL A 63 12.56 -6.03 -22.40
C VAL A 63 13.93 -6.13 -23.04
N GLU A 64 14.41 -7.34 -23.33
CA GLU A 64 15.70 -7.58 -24.02
C GLU A 64 15.75 -6.90 -25.40
N ASN A 65 14.64 -6.96 -26.14
CA ASN A 65 14.52 -6.34 -27.46
C ASN A 65 14.12 -4.86 -27.44
N ASN A 66 13.95 -4.25 -26.26
CA ASN A 66 13.42 -2.89 -26.11
C ASN A 66 12.08 -2.64 -26.84
N ASP A 67 11.22 -3.67 -26.92
CA ASP A 67 9.91 -3.60 -27.56
C ASP A 67 8.88 -2.96 -26.61
N THR A 68 8.97 -1.64 -26.48
CA THR A 68 8.08 -0.83 -25.63
C THR A 68 6.60 -0.94 -26.03
N GLN A 69 6.30 -1.19 -27.32
CA GLN A 69 4.93 -1.37 -27.78
C GLN A 69 4.32 -2.68 -27.27
N TYR A 70 5.07 -3.78 -27.37
CA TYR A 70 4.64 -5.06 -26.83
C TYR A 70 4.50 -5.02 -25.30
N ILE A 71 5.49 -4.42 -24.61
CA ILE A 71 5.43 -4.24 -23.15
C ILE A 71 4.16 -3.47 -22.76
N ALA A 72 3.86 -2.35 -23.43
CA ALA A 72 2.66 -1.57 -23.15
C ALA A 72 1.37 -2.37 -23.39
N ALA A 73 1.29 -3.14 -24.47
CA ALA A 73 0.12 -3.96 -24.78
C ALA A 73 -0.09 -5.09 -23.76
N LEU A 74 0.98 -5.75 -23.33
CA LEU A 74 0.95 -6.79 -22.31
C LEU A 74 0.57 -6.22 -20.93
N MET A 75 1.25 -5.15 -20.51
CA MET A 75 1.05 -4.53 -19.21
C MET A 75 -0.32 -3.87 -19.08
N LYS A 76 -0.91 -3.38 -20.18
CA LYS A 76 -2.29 -2.88 -20.19
C LYS A 76 -3.30 -3.97 -19.82
N LYS A 77 -3.08 -5.22 -20.28
CA LYS A 77 -3.94 -6.36 -19.91
C LYS A 77 -3.76 -6.75 -18.45
N ILE A 78 -2.50 -6.83 -17.98
CA ILE A 78 -2.18 -7.19 -16.58
C ILE A 78 -2.74 -6.14 -15.61
N ARG A 79 -2.62 -4.85 -15.94
CA ARG A 79 -3.15 -3.76 -15.12
C ARG A 79 -4.67 -3.81 -14.98
N ALA A 80 -5.39 -4.21 -16.02
CA ALA A 80 -6.85 -4.32 -15.96
C ALA A 80 -7.34 -5.37 -14.94
N SER A 81 -6.49 -6.34 -14.57
CA SER A 81 -6.77 -7.37 -13.58
C SER A 81 -6.01 -7.20 -12.26
N SER A 82 -5.25 -6.11 -12.09
CA SER A 82 -4.42 -5.86 -10.90
C SER A 82 -5.03 -4.76 -10.04
N ASP A 83 -4.89 -4.90 -8.72
CA ASP A 83 -5.23 -3.89 -7.72
C ASP A 83 -4.08 -2.89 -7.45
N ALA A 84 -2.98 -2.99 -8.20
CA ALA A 84 -1.81 -2.13 -8.03
C ALA A 84 -2.10 -0.68 -8.43
N SER A 85 -1.73 0.28 -7.56
CA SER A 85 -1.85 1.72 -7.84
C SER A 85 -1.07 2.16 -9.07
N TYR A 86 0.08 1.53 -9.36
CA TYR A 86 0.84 1.71 -10.59
C TYR A 86 1.73 0.48 -10.83
N ILE A 87 2.08 0.27 -12.10
CA ILE A 87 3.10 -0.68 -12.55
C ILE A 87 4.09 0.05 -13.45
N VAL A 88 5.37 -0.27 -13.28
CA VAL A 88 6.50 0.25 -14.07
C VAL A 88 7.39 -0.91 -14.48
N ILE A 89 7.85 -0.89 -15.74
CA ILE A 89 8.85 -1.82 -16.26
C ILE A 89 10.08 -1.02 -16.65
N GLY A 90 11.26 -1.49 -16.24
CA GLY A 90 12.53 -0.90 -16.63
C GLY A 90 13.51 -1.93 -17.18
N ASP A 91 14.56 -1.43 -17.83
CA ASP A 91 15.67 -2.25 -18.31
C ASP A 91 16.81 -2.37 -17.27
N SER A 92 17.89 -3.05 -17.64
CA SER A 92 19.10 -3.21 -16.83
C SER A 92 19.84 -1.90 -16.54
N HIS A 93 19.58 -0.85 -17.33
CA HIS A 93 20.13 0.49 -17.16
C HIS A 93 19.21 1.40 -16.37
N THR A 94 18.17 0.85 -15.72
CA THR A 94 17.20 1.62 -14.96
C THR A 94 16.50 2.67 -15.85
N MET A 95 16.25 2.35 -17.10
CA MET A 95 15.46 3.19 -17.99
C MET A 95 14.01 2.73 -17.96
N HIS A 96 13.08 3.66 -17.88
CA HIS A 96 11.65 3.36 -17.91
C HIS A 96 11.22 2.89 -19.30
N LEU A 97 10.87 1.61 -19.43
CA LEU A 97 10.30 1.03 -20.66
C LEU A 97 8.77 1.09 -20.69
N TYR A 98 8.14 1.19 -19.52
CA TYR A 98 6.69 1.35 -19.38
C TYR A 98 6.35 2.01 -18.05
N HIS A 99 5.39 2.92 -18.05
CA HIS A 99 4.77 3.45 -16.85
C HIS A 99 3.26 3.58 -17.06
N SER A 100 2.48 2.93 -16.18
CA SER A 100 1.01 2.88 -16.31
C SER A 100 0.29 4.21 -16.13
N GLU A 101 0.73 5.06 -15.19
CA GLU A 101 0.11 6.37 -14.92
C GLU A 101 0.76 7.54 -15.71
N HIS A 102 2.08 7.51 -15.92
CA HIS A 102 2.86 8.63 -16.43
C HIS A 102 3.62 8.23 -17.70
N ALA A 103 2.93 8.28 -18.85
CA ALA A 103 3.55 7.95 -20.14
C ALA A 103 4.71 8.89 -20.51
N ASP A 104 4.76 10.09 -19.93
CA ASP A 104 5.81 11.09 -20.07
C ASP A 104 7.17 10.64 -19.50
N ARG A 105 7.20 9.61 -18.65
CA ARG A 105 8.44 9.07 -18.06
C ARG A 105 9.11 7.99 -18.90
N LEU A 106 8.53 7.62 -20.05
CA LEU A 106 9.15 6.65 -20.94
C LEU A 106 10.54 7.13 -21.40
N GLY A 107 11.56 6.29 -21.24
CA GLY A 107 12.94 6.61 -21.63
C GLY A 107 13.67 7.57 -20.70
N THR A 108 13.16 7.85 -19.49
CA THR A 108 13.92 8.55 -18.45
C THR A 108 14.54 7.56 -17.46
N PRO A 109 15.69 7.88 -16.84
CA PRO A 109 16.20 7.11 -15.71
C PRO A 109 15.29 7.22 -14.48
N TRP A 110 15.47 6.31 -13.52
CA TRP A 110 14.82 6.34 -12.21
C TRP A 110 15.38 7.42 -11.28
#